data_AF-A0AAN7I201-F1
#
_entry.id   AF-A0AAN7I201-F1
#
_cell.length_a   1.000
_cell.length_b   1.000
_cell.length_c   1.000
_cell.angle_alpha   90.00
_cell.angle_beta   90.00
_cell.angle_gamma   90.00
#
_symmetry.space_group_name_H-M   'P 1'
#
loop_
_entity.id
_entity.type
_entity.pdbx_description
1 polymer ?
#
loop_
_entity_poly.entity_id
_entity_poly.type
_entity_poly.pdbx_seq_one_letter_code
_entity_poly.pdbx_strand_id
1 'polypeptide(L)'
;MSTIEEQLLALQQQFATLQAQLQAASMPNSVQSAEDTAMPTPMQSEESTAIPPLHSFGTRPHYEWSPSDALTDLMELDTPFHHSKPLPDSERKAIIESYPPMAHLDYRAPATIPTAAQIMNRGQKYEDQSLKSL
;
A
#
# COMPACT_ATOMS: atom_id res chain seq x y z
N MET A 1 -33.47 -29.60 -14.56
CA MET A 1 -32.89 -29.29 -13.24
C MET A 1 -31.43 -29.75 -13.21
N SER A 2 -30.57 -29.23 -14.10
CA SER A 2 -29.21 -29.79 -14.33
C SER A 2 -28.09 -28.75 -14.34
N THR A 3 -28.40 -27.46 -14.27
CA THR A 3 -27.41 -26.37 -14.46
C THR A 3 -26.69 -25.96 -13.18
N ILE A 4 -27.30 -26.15 -12.00
CA ILE A 4 -26.69 -25.81 -10.70
C ILE A 4 -25.63 -26.83 -10.30
N GLU A 5 -25.88 -28.12 -10.51
CA GLU A 5 -24.90 -29.17 -10.21
C GLU A 5 -23.67 -29.06 -11.10
N GLU A 6 -23.86 -28.68 -12.36
CA GLU A 6 -22.78 -28.46 -13.33
C GLU A 6 -21.94 -27.23 -12.96
N GLN A 7 -22.58 -26.13 -12.52
CA GLN A 7 -21.86 -24.96 -11.99
C GLN A 7 -21.07 -25.29 -10.71
N LEU A 8 -21.64 -26.11 -9.82
CA LEU A 8 -20.96 -26.54 -8.60
C LEU A 8 -19.73 -27.41 -8.91
N LEU A 9 -19.85 -28.33 -9.88
CA LEU A 9 -18.74 -29.14 -10.34
C LEU A 9 -17.62 -28.30 -10.96
N ALA A 10 -17.99 -27.34 -11.82
CA ALA A 10 -17.04 -26.44 -12.47
C ALA A 10 -16.27 -25.61 -11.43
N LEU A 11 -16.96 -25.07 -10.42
CA LEU A 11 -16.35 -24.30 -9.35
C LEU A 11 -15.40 -25.15 -8.50
N GLN A 12 -15.80 -26.37 -8.15
CA GLN A 12 -14.94 -27.31 -7.42
C GLN A 12 -13.65 -27.62 -8.20
N GLN A 13 -13.77 -27.80 -9.51
CA GLN A 13 -12.62 -28.08 -10.37
C GLN A 13 -11.66 -26.90 -10.44
N GLN A 14 -12.17 -25.65 -10.47
CA GLN A 14 -11.32 -24.46 -10.40
C GLN A 14 -10.51 -24.40 -9.08
N PHE A 15 -11.14 -24.73 -7.94
CA PHE A 15 -10.43 -24.76 -6.65
C PHE A 15 -9.32 -25.83 -6.62
N ALA A 16 -9.60 -27.03 -7.13
CA ALA A 16 -8.60 -28.10 -7.19
C ALA A 16 -7.37 -27.71 -8.03
N THR A 17 -7.63 -27.04 -9.17
CA THR A 17 -6.57 -26.59 -10.08
C THR A 17 -5.68 -25.51 -9.43
N LEU A 18 -6.28 -24.57 -8.71
CA LEU A 18 -5.56 -23.53 -7.98
C LEU A 18 -4.67 -24.13 -6.88
N GLN A 19 -5.20 -25.11 -6.13
CA GLN A 19 -4.47 -25.77 -5.05
C GLN A 19 -3.25 -26.55 -5.57
N ALA A 20 -3.39 -27.25 -6.70
CA ALA A 20 -2.28 -27.97 -7.34
C ALA A 20 -1.15 -27.02 -7.80
N GLN A 21 -1.52 -25.84 -8.33
CA GLN A 21 -0.54 -24.85 -8.78
C GLN A 21 0.28 -24.28 -7.61
N LEU A 22 -0.36 -24.04 -6.45
CA LEU A 22 0.32 -23.58 -5.25
C LEU A 22 1.28 -24.63 -4.68
N GLN A 23 0.89 -25.91 -4.73
CA GLN A 23 1.76 -27.01 -4.25
C GLN A 23 2.96 -27.23 -5.18
N ALA A 24 2.77 -27.13 -6.49
CA ALA A 24 3.86 -27.23 -7.47
C ALA A 24 4.88 -26.08 -7.32
N ALA A 25 4.43 -24.89 -6.92
CA ALA A 25 5.30 -23.75 -6.64
C ALA A 25 6.04 -23.84 -5.29
N SER A 26 5.65 -24.75 -4.40
CA SER A 26 6.14 -24.82 -3.01
C SER A 26 7.19 -25.91 -2.76
N MET A 27 7.78 -26.51 -3.79
CA MET A 27 8.92 -27.43 -3.62
C MET A 27 10.25 -26.68 -3.82
N PRO A 28 11.02 -26.37 -2.75
CA PRO A 28 12.39 -25.95 -2.91
C PRO A 28 13.28 -27.17 -3.19
N ASN A 29 14.16 -27.02 -4.17
CA ASN A 29 15.23 -27.95 -4.50
C ASN A 29 16.01 -28.36 -3.24
N SER A 30 16.01 -29.65 -2.95
CA SER A 30 16.93 -30.30 -2.03
C SER A 30 18.27 -30.54 -2.72
N VAL A 31 19.35 -29.97 -2.18
CA VAL A 31 20.73 -30.45 -2.39
C VAL A 31 21.57 -30.19 -1.12
N GLN A 32 21.66 -31.25 -0.31
CA GLN A 32 22.86 -31.85 0.32
C GLN A 32 23.88 -31.02 1.14
N SER A 33 23.92 -31.38 2.44
CA SER A 33 25.05 -31.67 3.35
C SER A 33 26.48 -31.18 3.07
N ALA A 34 27.12 -30.55 4.07
CA ALA A 34 28.09 -31.19 4.98
C ALA A 34 28.61 -30.20 6.06
N GLU A 35 28.88 -30.72 7.25
CA GLU A 35 29.44 -30.07 8.44
C GLU A 35 30.84 -29.47 8.21
N ASP A 36 31.17 -28.30 8.80
CA ASP A 36 32.30 -28.22 9.74
C ASP A 36 32.33 -26.89 10.54
N THR A 37 32.99 -27.01 11.68
CA THR A 37 33.14 -26.18 12.87
C THR A 37 33.96 -24.89 12.65
N ALA A 38 33.48 -23.73 13.13
CA ALA A 38 34.22 -22.70 13.90
C ALA A 38 33.58 -21.30 13.83
N MET A 39 33.39 -20.68 15.00
CA MET A 39 33.34 -19.21 15.19
C MET A 39 34.69 -18.78 15.82
N PRO A 40 35.10 -17.49 15.91
CA PRO A 40 34.58 -16.21 15.38
C PRO A 40 35.66 -15.40 14.59
N THR A 41 35.38 -14.29 13.89
CA THR A 41 35.73 -12.87 14.24
C THR A 41 35.47 -11.91 13.04
N PRO A 42 35.42 -10.58 13.28
CA PRO A 42 34.71 -9.59 12.44
C PRO A 42 35.58 -8.75 11.49
N MET A 43 34.89 -8.12 10.52
CA MET A 43 35.25 -6.95 9.70
C MET A 43 36.52 -7.01 8.83
N GLN A 44 36.33 -7.07 7.51
CA GLN A 44 36.92 -6.17 6.48
C GLN A 44 36.48 -6.69 5.09
N SER A 45 35.60 -5.96 4.40
CA SER A 45 35.89 -4.97 3.36
C SER A 45 36.26 -5.61 2.01
N GLU A 46 35.48 -5.22 0.99
CA GLU A 46 35.76 -5.35 -0.44
C GLU A 46 35.49 -6.70 -1.10
N GLU A 47 34.23 -6.94 -1.43
CA GLU A 47 33.90 -7.54 -2.72
C GLU A 47 32.78 -6.69 -3.33
N SER A 48 33.08 -6.10 -4.49
CA SER A 48 32.13 -5.48 -5.40
C SER A 48 31.14 -6.53 -5.92
N THR A 49 30.30 -7.06 -5.03
CA THR A 49 29.08 -7.75 -5.43
C THR A 49 28.06 -6.64 -5.60
N ALA A 50 27.79 -6.27 -6.85
CA ALA A 50 26.56 -5.58 -7.18
C ALA A 50 25.43 -6.39 -6.53
N ILE A 51 24.85 -5.88 -5.45
CA ILE A 51 23.62 -6.43 -4.89
C ILE A 51 22.68 -6.43 -6.10
N PRO A 52 22.22 -7.60 -6.59
CA PRO A 52 21.29 -7.62 -7.70
C PRO A 52 20.12 -6.73 -7.26
N PRO A 53 19.69 -5.76 -8.09
CA PRO A 53 18.56 -4.93 -7.74
C PRO A 53 17.43 -5.89 -7.35
N LEU A 54 17.04 -5.89 -6.07
CA LEU A 54 15.98 -6.77 -5.54
C LEU A 54 14.64 -6.50 -6.25
N HIS A 55 14.59 -5.42 -7.03
CA HIS A 55 13.47 -4.97 -7.80
C HIS A 55 13.98 -4.73 -9.21
N SER A 56 13.55 -5.56 -10.16
CA SER A 56 13.59 -5.19 -11.57
C SER A 56 12.93 -3.81 -11.69
N PHE A 57 13.54 -2.88 -12.44
CA PHE A 57 12.96 -1.57 -12.79
C PHE A 57 11.75 -1.71 -13.72
N GLY A 58 10.90 -2.72 -13.49
CA GLY A 58 9.58 -2.79 -14.07
C GLY A 58 8.85 -1.53 -13.62
N THR A 59 8.51 -0.68 -14.58
CA THR A 59 7.56 0.41 -14.38
C THR A 59 6.38 -0.18 -13.63
N ARG A 60 6.10 0.37 -12.44
CA ARG A 60 4.99 -0.09 -11.60
C ARG A 60 3.75 -0.14 -12.49
N PRO A 61 3.09 -1.30 -12.66
CA PRO A 61 1.93 -1.38 -13.52
C PRO A 61 0.92 -0.32 -13.07
N HIS A 62 0.65 0.64 -13.95
CA HIS A 62 -0.29 1.71 -13.67
C HIS A 62 -1.67 1.18 -13.99
N TYR A 63 -2.40 0.80 -12.94
CA TYR A 63 -3.79 0.40 -13.07
C TYR A 63 -4.66 1.63 -12.87
N GLU A 64 -5.10 2.22 -13.98
CA GLU A 64 -6.24 3.14 -13.93
C GLU A 64 -7.49 2.29 -13.70
N TRP A 65 -7.90 2.20 -12.44
CA TRP A 65 -9.18 1.60 -12.11
C TRP A 65 -10.25 2.69 -12.21
N SER A 66 -11.32 2.39 -12.94
CA SER A 66 -12.55 3.17 -12.94
C SER A 66 -13.70 2.24 -12.54
N PRO A 67 -14.58 2.66 -11.61
CA PRO A 67 -15.75 1.86 -11.25
C PRO A 67 -16.66 1.71 -12.47
N SER A 68 -17.35 0.57 -12.57
CA SER A 68 -18.40 0.41 -13.57
C SER A 68 -19.64 1.21 -13.19
N ASP A 69 -20.44 1.63 -14.16
CA ASP A 69 -21.68 2.41 -13.91
C ASP A 69 -22.60 1.72 -12.89
N ALA A 70 -22.73 0.39 -12.97
CA ALA A 70 -23.53 -0.38 -12.03
C ALA A 70 -22.98 -0.34 -10.59
N LEU A 71 -21.66 -0.27 -10.43
CA LEU A 71 -21.02 -0.15 -9.12
C LEU A 71 -21.11 1.30 -8.60
N THR A 72 -20.94 2.27 -9.48
CA THR A 72 -21.09 3.71 -9.17
C THR A 72 -22.51 4.01 -8.66
N ASP A 73 -23.53 3.46 -9.30
CA ASP A 73 -24.93 3.60 -8.89
C ASP A 73 -25.22 2.81 -7.59
N LEU A 74 -24.80 1.54 -7.50
CA LEU A 74 -25.02 0.70 -6.32
C LEU A 74 -24.39 1.28 -5.05
N MET A 75 -23.20 1.86 -5.17
CA MET A 75 -22.46 2.41 -4.04
C MET A 75 -22.62 3.93 -3.90
N GLU A 76 -23.44 4.56 -4.75
CA GLU A 76 -23.65 6.00 -4.78
C GLU A 76 -22.32 6.78 -4.78
N LEU A 77 -21.32 6.31 -5.53
CA LEU A 77 -19.96 6.86 -5.48
C LEU A 77 -19.90 8.32 -5.96
N ASP A 78 -20.85 8.71 -6.81
CA ASP A 78 -21.02 10.09 -7.30
C ASP A 78 -21.84 10.96 -6.34
N THR A 79 -22.42 10.38 -5.30
CA THR A 79 -23.17 11.13 -4.29
C THR A 79 -22.20 11.68 -3.26
N PRO A 80 -22.23 13.00 -2.99
CA PRO A 80 -21.42 13.57 -1.93
C PRO A 80 -21.76 12.93 -0.57
N PHE A 81 -20.78 12.30 0.08
CA PHE A 81 -20.92 11.70 1.42
C PHE A 81 -21.44 12.69 2.48
N HIS A 82 -21.32 13.99 2.22
CA HIS A 82 -21.74 15.05 3.12
C HIS A 82 -22.80 15.93 2.45
N HIS A 83 -24.05 15.52 2.56
CA HIS A 83 -25.23 16.29 2.14
C HIS A 83 -25.74 17.26 3.23
N SER A 84 -25.12 17.29 4.40
CA SER A 84 -25.49 18.23 5.46
C SER A 84 -25.02 19.64 5.13
N LYS A 85 -25.91 20.61 5.33
CA LYS A 85 -25.54 22.02 5.29
C LYS A 85 -24.47 22.27 6.36
N PRO A 86 -23.38 23.00 6.04
CA PRO A 86 -22.39 23.38 7.05
C PRO A 86 -23.09 24.08 8.22
N LEU A 87 -22.70 23.72 9.44
CA LEU A 87 -23.21 24.36 10.65
C LEU A 87 -22.90 25.87 10.61
N PRO A 88 -23.85 26.73 11.01
CA PRO A 88 -23.58 28.15 11.17
C PRO A 88 -22.52 28.37 12.26
N ASP A 89 -21.72 29.44 12.10
CA ASP A 89 -20.58 29.71 12.97
C ASP A 89 -20.92 29.79 14.45
N SER A 90 -22.10 30.30 14.79
CA SER A 90 -22.59 30.39 16.17
C SER A 90 -22.80 29.01 16.79
N GLU A 91 -23.35 28.06 16.04
CA GLU A 91 -23.66 26.71 16.50
C GLU A 91 -22.39 25.87 16.61
N ARG A 92 -21.48 26.04 15.63
CA ARG A 92 -20.13 25.46 15.71
C ARG A 92 -19.37 25.94 16.94
N LYS A 93 -19.40 27.25 17.25
CA LYS A 93 -18.78 27.82 18.46
C LYS A 93 -19.41 27.26 19.73
N ALA A 94 -20.74 27.21 19.79
CA ALA A 94 -21.45 26.64 20.94
C ALA A 94 -21.06 25.18 21.22
N ILE A 95 -20.92 24.35 20.17
CA ILE A 95 -20.46 22.96 20.30
C ILE A 95 -19.01 22.91 20.84
N ILE A 96 -18.11 23.73 20.29
CA ILE A 96 -16.70 23.75 20.75
C ILE A 96 -16.59 24.22 22.20
N GLU A 97 -17.31 25.28 22.57
CA GLU A 97 -17.34 25.85 23.92
C GLU A 97 -18.01 24.90 24.93
N SER A 98 -18.95 24.06 24.49
CA SER A 98 -19.58 23.04 25.34
C SER A 98 -18.66 21.87 25.70
N TYR A 99 -17.51 21.72 25.03
CA TYR A 99 -16.49 20.75 25.38
C TYR A 99 -15.41 21.40 26.27
N PRO A 100 -15.36 21.11 27.58
CA PRO A 100 -14.44 21.79 28.51
C PRO A 100 -12.95 21.72 28.13
N PRO A 101 -12.42 20.62 27.54
CA PRO A 101 -11.03 20.58 27.07
C PRO A 101 -10.75 21.49 25.87
N MET A 102 -11.78 21.90 25.14
CA MET A 102 -11.70 22.63 23.87
C MET A 102 -12.17 24.09 23.99
N ALA A 103 -12.85 24.46 25.08
CA ALA A 103 -13.50 25.75 25.27
C ALA A 103 -12.55 26.97 25.22
N HIS A 104 -11.24 26.75 25.32
CA HIS A 104 -10.19 27.78 25.23
C HIS A 104 -9.07 27.42 24.27
N LEU A 105 -9.32 26.47 23.36
CA LEU A 105 -8.29 25.98 22.45
C LEU A 105 -8.31 26.84 21.18
N ASP A 106 -7.36 27.77 21.10
CA ASP A 106 -7.07 28.50 19.87
C ASP A 106 -6.44 27.54 18.86
N TYR A 107 -7.29 26.84 18.10
CA TYR A 107 -6.81 25.92 17.08
C TYR A 107 -6.04 26.69 16.00
N ARG A 108 -4.72 26.47 15.97
CA ARG A 108 -3.87 26.89 14.86
C ARG A 108 -3.52 25.66 14.05
N ALA A 109 -3.93 25.65 12.78
CA ALA A 109 -3.55 24.58 11.86
C ALA A 109 -2.01 24.42 11.88
N PRO A 110 -1.49 23.20 12.05
CA PRO A 110 -0.06 22.96 11.98
C PRO A 110 0.47 23.46 10.64
N ALA A 111 1.57 24.21 10.63
CA ALA A 111 2.28 24.58 9.41
C ALA A 111 3.07 23.38 8.87
N THR A 112 2.41 22.23 8.71
CA THR A 112 3.03 20.95 8.37
C THR A 112 3.29 20.81 6.88
N ILE A 113 2.62 21.58 6.02
CA ILE A 113 2.74 21.39 4.56
C ILE A 113 4.15 21.73 4.03
N PRO A 114 4.77 22.89 4.33
CA PRO A 114 6.10 23.20 3.81
C PRO A 114 7.17 22.27 4.39
N THR A 115 7.07 21.97 5.69
CA THR A 115 8.06 21.15 6.41
C THR A 115 7.96 19.68 6.01
N ALA A 116 6.76 19.13 5.86
CA ALA A 116 6.56 17.77 5.36
C ALA A 116 7.01 17.66 3.89
N ALA A 117 6.69 18.63 3.04
CA ALA A 117 7.16 18.66 1.65
C ALA A 117 8.70 18.74 1.55
N GLN A 118 9.36 19.42 2.49
CA GLN A 118 10.82 19.50 2.53
C GLN A 118 11.47 18.19 3.01
N ILE A 119 10.87 17.51 3.99
CA ILE A 119 11.42 16.26 4.55
C ILE A 119 11.09 15.06 3.66
N MET A 120 9.85 14.94 3.18
CA MET A 120 9.38 13.77 2.42
C MET A 120 9.94 13.73 1.01
N ASN A 121 10.11 14.87 0.35
CA ASN A 121 10.67 14.93 -1.01
C ASN A 121 12.20 14.97 -1.03
N ARG A 122 12.86 14.77 0.11
CA ARG A 122 14.32 14.88 0.21
C ARG A 122 15.04 13.80 -0.60
N GLY A 123 14.56 12.55 -0.56
CA GLY A 123 15.10 11.45 -1.34
C GLY A 123 14.98 11.67 -2.85
N GLN A 124 13.76 11.98 -3.33
CA GLN A 124 13.49 12.30 -4.73
C GLN A 124 14.35 13.48 -5.24
N LYS A 125 14.54 14.53 -4.44
CA LYS A 125 15.40 15.67 -4.82
C LYS A 125 16.87 15.30 -4.99
N TYR A 126 17.40 14.35 -4.20
CA TYR A 126 18.78 13.88 -4.37
C TYR A 126 18.93 13.05 -5.64
N GLU A 127 17.96 12.21 -5.95
CA GLU A 127 17.93 11.40 -7.17
C GLU A 127 17.79 12.27 -8.44
N ASP A 128 16.91 13.28 -8.41
CA ASP A 128 16.77 14.21 -9.54
C ASP A 128 18.02 15.06 -9.77
N GLN A 129 18.77 15.39 -8.71
CA GLN A 129 20.02 16.14 -8.84
C GLN A 129 21.15 15.28 -9.41
N SER A 130 21.24 14.00 -9.05
CA SER A 130 22.25 13.11 -9.61
C SER A 130 22.02 12.88 -11.11
N LEU A 131 20.77 12.79 -11.55
CA LEU A 131 20.41 12.67 -12.97
C LEU A 131 20.74 13.92 -13.79
N LYS A 132 20.70 15.11 -13.18
CA LYS A 132 21.09 16.37 -13.84
C LYS A 132 22.60 16.55 -13.99
N SER A 133 23.38 15.78 -13.22
CA SER A 133 24.84 15.81 -13.28
C SER A 133 25.45 14.79 -14.24
N LEU A 134 24.62 14.03 -14.95
CA LEU A 134 25.00 13.12 -16.03
C LEU A 134 24.98 13.86 -17.38
#